data_AF-A0A815ZY06-F1
#
_entry.id   AF-A0A815ZY06-F1
#
_cell.length_a   1.000
_cell.length_b   1.000
_cell.length_c   1.000
_cell.angle_alpha   90.00
_cell.angle_beta   90.00
_cell.angle_gamma   90.00
#
_symmetry.space_group_name_H-M   'P 1'
#
loop_
_entity.id
_entity.type
_entity.pdbx_description
1 polymer ?
#
loop_
_entity_poly.entity_id
_entity_poly.type
_entity_poly.pdbx_seq_one_letter_code
_entity_poly.pdbx_strand_id
1 'polypeptide(L)'
;YIYLLMYVEIKQGILCNIYNSHYVQFHYIFFTILSNLSPPLLLLVFGLLTLKNVRHQRQQIHAANNNNNNQLYRRRDNQMIRLMLYQAFIYVLFALPLALIATVNAFNTPTTVTLFLQKAFIVVSFFNFILSFFINTLSATIYRQEFLKQLIFISKKLFRSTWIEKRFIHRQQKQRQIKRFTFKRTVTVQQQTMTQTMT
;
A
#
# COMPACT_ATOMS: atom_id res chain seq x y z
N TYR A 1 4.35 -10.23 -17.48
CA TYR A 1 5.29 -11.17 -16.84
C TYR A 1 5.15 -12.60 -17.35
N ILE A 2 3.94 -13.17 -17.52
CA ILE A 2 3.76 -14.55 -18.02
C ILE A 2 4.31 -14.75 -19.46
N TYR A 3 4.13 -13.77 -20.36
CA TYR A 3 4.65 -13.84 -21.74
C TYR A 3 6.18 -13.84 -21.88
N LEU A 4 6.90 -13.50 -20.80
CA LEU A 4 8.36 -13.41 -20.80
C LEU A 4 9.00 -14.75 -20.35
N LEU A 5 8.26 -15.57 -19.61
CA LEU A 5 8.68 -16.90 -19.13
C LEU A 5 8.77 -17.95 -20.24
N MET A 6 8.08 -17.76 -21.38
CA MET A 6 8.04 -18.75 -22.46
C MET A 6 9.31 -18.80 -23.32
N TYR A 7 10.24 -17.85 -23.18
CA TYR A 7 11.39 -17.69 -24.10
C TYR A 7 12.75 -17.50 -23.42
N VAL A 8 12.82 -17.76 -22.11
CA VAL A 8 14.11 -17.76 -21.41
C VAL A 8 14.79 -19.10 -21.68
N GLU A 9 15.72 -19.11 -22.63
CA GLU A 9 16.65 -20.22 -22.77
C GLU A 9 17.69 -20.12 -21.65
N ILE A 10 17.64 -21.04 -20.68
CA ILE A 10 18.63 -21.12 -19.61
C ILE A 10 19.88 -21.78 -20.20
N LYS A 11 20.75 -20.99 -20.85
CA LYS A 11 22.10 -21.46 -21.15
C LYS A 11 22.93 -21.42 -19.87
N GLN A 12 23.09 -22.61 -19.28
CA GLN A 12 24.12 -22.97 -18.28
C GLN A 12 24.48 -21.84 -17.29
N GLY A 13 23.54 -21.54 -16.39
CA GLY A 13 23.87 -21.18 -15.00
C GLY A 13 24.33 -19.77 -14.66
N ILE A 14 24.58 -18.84 -15.58
CA ILE A 14 25.17 -17.53 -15.18
C ILE A 14 24.42 -16.29 -15.67
N LEU A 15 23.70 -16.30 -16.81
CA LEU A 15 23.01 -15.11 -17.30
C LEU A 15 21.63 -15.41 -17.91
N CYS A 16 20.59 -14.90 -17.26
CA CYS A 16 19.22 -14.90 -17.77
C CYS A 16 19.05 -13.72 -18.73
N ASN A 17 19.44 -13.92 -20.00
CA ASN A 17 19.36 -12.89 -21.03
C ASN A 17 18.39 -13.29 -22.14
N ILE A 18 17.58 -12.34 -22.58
CA ILE A 18 16.62 -12.55 -23.68
C ILE A 18 17.39 -12.39 -24.99
N TYR A 19 17.63 -13.49 -25.70
CA TYR A 19 18.51 -13.49 -26.88
C TYR A 19 17.84 -13.03 -28.18
N ASN A 20 16.50 -13.01 -28.23
CA ASN A 20 15.79 -12.72 -29.49
C ASN A 20 15.46 -11.23 -29.61
N SER A 21 16.32 -10.49 -30.32
CA SER A 21 16.27 -9.03 -30.48
C SER A 21 14.92 -8.51 -31.00
N HIS A 22 14.32 -9.17 -32.00
CA HIS A 22 13.04 -8.75 -32.58
C HIS A 22 11.86 -8.92 -31.62
N TYR A 23 11.86 -10.00 -30.83
CA TYR A 23 10.81 -10.23 -29.84
C TYR A 23 10.89 -9.20 -28.70
N VAL A 24 12.10 -8.85 -28.27
CA VAL A 24 12.34 -7.83 -27.26
C VAL A 24 11.82 -6.47 -27.74
N GLN A 25 12.11 -6.08 -28.99
CA GLN A 25 11.59 -4.86 -29.61
C GLN A 25 10.06 -4.84 -29.65
N PHE A 26 9.44 -5.91 -30.16
CA PHE A 26 7.99 -6.04 -30.21
C PHE A 26 7.37 -5.95 -28.81
N HIS A 27 7.96 -6.63 -27.83
CA HIS A 27 7.52 -6.63 -26.45
C HIS A 27 7.54 -5.21 -25.85
N TYR A 28 8.63 -4.46 -26.03
CA TYR A 28 8.74 -3.10 -25.50
C TYR A 28 7.77 -2.13 -26.17
N ILE A 29 7.52 -2.24 -27.49
CA ILE A 29 6.50 -1.45 -28.17
C ILE A 29 5.12 -1.77 -27.60
N PHE A 30 4.76 -3.05 -27.57
CA PHE A 30 3.45 -3.51 -27.11
C PHE A 30 3.19 -3.10 -25.66
N PHE A 31 4.19 -3.24 -24.80
CA PHE A 31 4.13 -2.83 -23.40
C PHE A 31 3.99 -1.30 -23.27
N THR A 32 4.74 -0.52 -24.05
CA THR A 32 4.63 0.94 -24.05
C THR A 32 3.24 1.41 -24.45
N ILE A 33 2.68 0.84 -25.52
CA ILE A 33 1.35 1.24 -26.01
C ILE A 33 0.25 0.79 -25.04
N LEU A 34 0.19 -0.49 -24.68
CA LEU A 34 -0.95 -1.02 -23.94
C LEU A 34 -0.88 -0.78 -22.44
N SER A 35 0.32 -0.78 -21.86
CA SER A 35 0.46 -0.61 -20.41
C SER A 35 0.72 0.84 -20.00
N ASN A 36 1.45 1.62 -20.81
CA ASN A 36 1.83 2.98 -20.43
C ASN A 36 1.00 4.08 -21.11
N LEU A 37 0.53 3.87 -22.35
CA LEU A 37 -0.18 4.91 -23.11
C LEU A 37 -1.71 4.76 -23.05
N SER A 38 -2.23 3.55 -23.22
CA SER A 38 -3.67 3.28 -23.25
C SER A 38 -4.39 3.66 -21.95
N PRO A 39 -3.94 3.25 -20.75
CA PRO A 39 -4.68 3.54 -19.52
C PRO A 39 -4.79 5.04 -19.22
N PRO A 40 -3.73 5.87 -19.34
CA PRO A 40 -3.86 7.31 -19.14
C PRO A 40 -4.76 7.99 -20.16
N LEU A 41 -4.72 7.58 -21.43
CA LEU A 41 -5.60 8.12 -22.47
C LEU A 41 -7.07 7.81 -22.19
N LEU A 42 -7.37 6.56 -21.85
CA LEU A 42 -8.73 6.16 -21.46
C LEU A 42 -9.18 6.92 -20.22
N LEU A 43 -8.32 7.05 -19.20
CA LEU A 43 -8.64 7.77 -17.97
C LEU A 43 -8.86 9.27 -18.21
N LEU A 44 -8.12 9.87 -19.15
CA LEU A 44 -8.33 11.25 -19.58
C LEU A 44 -9.67 11.39 -20.30
N VAL A 45 -9.96 10.53 -21.28
CA VAL A 45 -11.23 10.55 -22.04
C VAL A 45 -12.42 10.34 -21.10
N PHE A 46 -12.43 9.27 -20.30
CA PHE A 46 -13.49 8.99 -19.34
C PHE A 46 -13.57 10.06 -18.25
N GLY A 47 -12.45 10.59 -17.79
CA GLY A 47 -12.40 11.68 -16.80
C GLY A 47 -13.05 12.96 -17.32
N LEU A 48 -12.75 13.35 -18.56
CA LEU A 48 -13.37 14.51 -19.21
C LEU A 48 -14.86 14.29 -19.49
N LEU A 49 -15.24 13.11 -19.98
CA LEU A 49 -16.65 12.72 -20.18
C LEU A 49 -17.44 12.78 -18.86
N THR A 50 -16.87 12.25 -17.79
CA THR A 50 -17.49 12.29 -16.46
C THR A 50 -17.63 13.73 -15.98
N LEU A 51 -16.60 14.57 -16.18
CA LEU A 51 -16.66 15.98 -15.83
C LEU A 51 -17.75 16.73 -16.62
N LYS A 52 -17.89 16.43 -17.92
CA LYS A 52 -18.94 17.00 -18.78
C LYS A 52 -20.32 16.55 -18.31
N ASN A 53 -20.51 15.27 -18.02
CA ASN A 53 -21.77 14.73 -17.51
C ASN A 53 -22.15 15.32 -16.15
N VAL A 54 -21.18 15.48 -15.24
CA VAL A 54 -21.42 16.12 -13.94
C VAL A 54 -21.79 17.60 -14.10
N ARG A 55 -21.14 18.34 -15.02
CA ARG A 55 -21.51 19.73 -15.32
C ARG A 55 -22.92 19.83 -15.89
N HIS A 56 -23.28 18.92 -16.80
CA HIS A 56 -24.62 18.90 -17.38
C HIS A 56 -25.70 18.54 -16.35
N GLN A 57 -25.45 17.54 -15.50
CA GLN A 57 -26.33 17.21 -14.38
C GLN A 57 -26.46 18.35 -13.36
N ARG A 58 -25.41 19.16 -13.13
CA ARG A 58 -25.50 20.36 -12.30
C ARG A 58 -26.51 21.37 -12.87
N GLN A 59 -26.44 21.64 -14.17
CA GLN A 59 -27.34 22.59 -14.83
C GLN A 59 -28.81 22.14 -14.76
N GLN A 60 -29.08 20.85 -14.90
CA GLN A 60 -30.46 20.33 -14.86
C GLN A 60 -31.03 20.21 -13.44
N ILE A 61 -30.22 19.83 -12.44
CA ILE A 61 -30.72 19.49 -11.10
C ILE A 61 -30.74 20.68 -10.14
N HIS A 62 -29.96 21.74 -10.41
CA HIS A 62 -30.10 23.01 -9.66
C HIS A 62 -31.50 23.61 -9.77
N ALA A 63 -32.28 23.25 -10.80
CA ALA A 63 -33.68 23.66 -10.94
C ALA A 63 -34.66 22.81 -10.12
N ALA A 64 -34.29 21.61 -9.67
CA ALA A 64 -35.25 20.60 -9.20
C ALA A 64 -35.14 20.17 -7.72
N ASN A 65 -33.98 20.29 -7.06
CA ASN A 65 -33.88 19.83 -5.66
C ASN A 65 -32.70 20.41 -4.87
N ASN A 66 -32.99 21.27 -3.90
CA ASN A 66 -32.01 21.98 -3.06
C ASN A 66 -31.58 21.14 -1.83
N ASN A 67 -31.40 19.83 -2.01
CA ASN A 67 -31.02 18.93 -0.92
C ASN A 67 -29.49 18.97 -0.66
N ASN A 68 -29.08 19.54 0.47
CA ASN A 68 -27.69 19.69 0.91
C ASN A 68 -26.88 18.37 0.88
N ASN A 69 -27.51 17.23 1.14
CA ASN A 69 -26.84 15.93 1.14
C ASN A 69 -26.33 15.53 -0.26
N ASN A 70 -27.09 15.79 -1.33
CA ASN A 70 -26.68 15.47 -2.70
C ASN A 70 -25.49 16.33 -3.17
N GLN A 71 -25.35 17.54 -2.64
CA GLN A 71 -24.20 18.40 -2.94
C GLN A 71 -22.89 17.87 -2.33
N LEU A 72 -22.94 17.30 -1.13
CA LEU A 72 -21.78 16.71 -0.45
C LEU A 72 -21.25 15.47 -1.20
N TYR A 73 -22.14 14.52 -1.57
CA TYR A 73 -21.74 13.35 -2.35
C TYR A 73 -21.10 13.74 -3.70
N ARG A 74 -21.66 14.73 -4.39
CA ARG A 74 -21.12 15.23 -5.67
C ARG A 74 -19.78 15.93 -5.57
N ARG A 75 -19.53 16.71 -4.50
CA ARG A 75 -18.23 17.35 -4.27
C ARG A 75 -17.14 16.30 -4.07
N ARG A 76 -17.48 15.24 -3.33
CA ARG A 76 -16.61 14.09 -3.07
C ARG A 76 -16.21 13.35 -4.35
N ASP A 77 -17.18 13.04 -5.20
CA ASP A 77 -16.92 12.31 -6.45
C ASP A 77 -16.05 13.15 -7.41
N ASN A 78 -16.29 14.46 -7.50
CA ASN A 78 -15.43 15.36 -8.28
C ASN A 78 -14.00 15.46 -7.73
N GLN A 79 -13.82 15.45 -6.41
CA GLN A 79 -12.50 15.42 -5.80
C GLN A 79 -11.77 14.11 -6.13
N MET A 80 -12.48 12.99 -6.08
CA MET A 80 -11.92 11.68 -6.43
C MET A 80 -11.51 11.61 -7.91
N ILE A 81 -12.33 12.13 -8.83
CA ILE A 81 -11.99 12.18 -10.26
C ILE A 81 -10.77 13.09 -10.51
N ARG A 82 -10.70 14.26 -9.88
CA ARG A 82 -9.54 15.16 -9.99
C ARG A 82 -8.27 14.50 -9.47
N LEU A 83 -8.37 13.76 -8.37
CA LEU A 83 -7.25 13.01 -7.81
C LEU A 83 -6.76 11.92 -8.76
N MET A 84 -7.68 11.14 -9.36
CA MET A 84 -7.33 10.12 -10.35
C MET A 84 -6.67 10.73 -11.59
N LEU A 85 -7.16 11.89 -12.06
CA LEU A 85 -6.54 12.61 -13.17
C LEU A 85 -5.13 13.12 -12.83
N TYR A 86 -4.95 13.66 -11.61
CA TYR A 86 -3.64 14.11 -11.15
C TYR A 86 -2.65 12.95 -11.02
N GLN A 87 -3.10 11.81 -10.49
CA GLN A 87 -2.30 10.59 -10.42
C GLN A 87 -1.93 10.07 -11.82
N ALA A 88 -2.88 10.08 -12.77
CA ALA A 88 -2.60 9.70 -14.15
C ALA A 88 -1.60 10.64 -14.82
N PHE A 89 -1.70 11.95 -14.56
CA PHE A 89 -0.74 12.94 -15.06
C PHE A 89 0.68 12.71 -14.53
N ILE A 90 0.82 12.50 -13.21
CA ILE A 90 2.09 12.13 -12.59
C ILE A 90 2.64 10.83 -13.19
N TYR A 91 1.77 9.82 -13.35
CA TYR A 91 2.16 8.55 -13.96
C TYR A 91 2.72 8.76 -15.37
N VAL A 92 2.05 9.54 -16.22
CA VAL A 92 2.55 9.83 -17.58
C VAL A 92 3.89 10.56 -17.53
N LEU A 93 4.06 11.56 -16.67
CA LEU A 93 5.31 12.32 -16.57
C LEU A 93 6.51 11.45 -16.17
N PHE A 94 6.32 10.44 -15.32
CA PHE A 94 7.43 9.61 -14.82
C PHE A 94 7.58 8.27 -15.54
N ALA A 95 6.49 7.62 -15.92
CA ALA A 95 6.52 6.30 -16.55
C ALA A 95 6.75 6.37 -18.07
N LEU A 96 6.24 7.40 -18.75
CA LEU A 96 6.36 7.52 -20.20
C LEU A 96 7.81 7.75 -20.66
N PRO A 97 8.62 8.63 -20.03
CA PRO A 97 10.03 8.77 -20.41
C PRO A 97 10.82 7.47 -20.23
N LEU A 98 10.54 6.71 -19.16
CA LEU A 98 11.17 5.41 -18.94
C LEU A 98 10.82 4.42 -20.05
N ALA A 99 9.54 4.31 -20.41
CA ALA A 99 9.08 3.41 -21.46
C ALA A 99 9.67 3.78 -22.84
N LEU A 100 9.78 5.08 -23.14
CA LEU A 100 10.41 5.57 -24.36
C LEU A 100 11.91 5.24 -24.40
N ILE A 101 12.65 5.52 -23.33
CA ILE A 101 14.10 5.19 -23.26
C ILE A 101 14.31 3.68 -23.41
N ALA A 102 13.48 2.86 -22.74
CA ALA A 102 13.55 1.40 -22.86
C ALA A 102 13.27 0.92 -24.30
N THR A 103 12.30 1.54 -24.97
CA THR A 103 11.99 1.22 -26.38
C THR A 103 13.13 1.63 -27.30
N VAL A 104 13.70 2.83 -27.14
CA VAL A 104 14.86 3.30 -27.92
C VAL A 104 16.07 2.39 -27.71
N ASN A 105 16.34 1.97 -26.47
CA ASN A 105 17.41 1.01 -26.15
C ASN A 105 17.17 -0.40 -26.70
N ALA A 106 15.93 -0.75 -27.06
CA ALA A 106 15.63 -2.03 -27.71
C ALA A 106 15.91 -1.98 -29.23
N PHE A 107 15.78 -0.80 -29.85
CA PHE A 107 16.05 -0.58 -31.28
C PHE A 107 17.51 -0.25 -31.59
N ASN A 108 18.17 0.45 -30.67
CA ASN A 108 19.54 0.91 -30.84
C ASN A 108 20.48 0.22 -29.85
N THR A 109 21.77 0.16 -30.17
CA THR A 109 22.78 -0.24 -29.18
C THR A 109 22.77 0.75 -28.02
N PRO A 110 22.45 0.30 -26.79
CA PRO A 110 22.31 1.19 -25.65
C PRO A 110 23.67 1.83 -25.33
N THR A 111 23.69 3.15 -25.17
CA THR A 111 24.89 3.85 -24.73
C THR A 111 24.97 3.86 -23.20
N THR A 112 26.15 4.11 -22.64
CA THR A 112 26.33 4.24 -21.19
C THR A 112 25.39 5.29 -20.59
N VAL A 113 25.14 6.38 -21.32
CA VAL A 113 24.24 7.45 -20.91
C VAL A 113 22.79 6.99 -20.89
N THR A 114 22.31 6.28 -21.93
CA THR A 114 20.91 5.83 -21.97
C THR A 114 20.65 4.72 -20.96
N LEU A 115 21.64 3.87 -20.66
CA LEU A 115 21.56 2.88 -19.58
C LEU A 115 21.50 3.56 -18.22
N PHE A 116 22.36 4.55 -17.96
CA PHE A 116 22.33 5.32 -16.72
C PHE A 116 20.97 5.99 -16.51
N LEU A 117 20.46 6.69 -17.53
CA LEU A 117 19.14 7.32 -17.49
C LEU A 117 18.03 6.28 -17.23
N GLN A 118 18.04 5.15 -17.93
CA GLN A 118 17.06 4.09 -17.71
C GLN A 118 17.08 3.59 -16.26
N LYS A 119 18.26 3.36 -15.67
CA LYS A 119 18.37 2.94 -14.27
C LYS A 119 17.90 4.03 -13.30
N ALA A 120 18.22 5.30 -13.55
CA ALA A 120 17.74 6.42 -12.75
C ALA A 120 16.20 6.51 -12.77
N PHE A 121 15.58 6.41 -13.95
CA PHE A 121 14.12 6.44 -14.09
C PHE A 121 13.42 5.22 -13.49
N ILE A 122 14.08 4.05 -13.46
CA ILE A 122 13.56 2.88 -12.72
C ILE A 122 13.46 3.20 -11.22
N VAL A 123 14.50 3.81 -10.64
CA VAL A 123 14.49 4.22 -9.22
C VAL A 123 13.36 5.21 -8.96
N VAL A 124 13.21 6.23 -9.82
CA VAL A 124 12.10 7.21 -9.72
C VAL A 124 10.74 6.53 -9.82
N SER A 125 10.60 5.51 -10.66
CA SER A 125 9.35 4.75 -10.82
C SER A 125 8.98 3.96 -9.55
N PHE A 126 9.96 3.43 -8.81
CA PHE A 126 9.70 2.83 -7.50
C PHE A 126 9.16 3.85 -6.50
N PHE A 127 9.70 5.07 -6.49
CA PHE A 127 9.17 6.14 -5.66
C PHE A 127 7.75 6.56 -6.08
N ASN A 128 7.38 6.44 -7.36
CA ASN A 128 6.02 6.75 -7.82
C ASN A 128 4.95 5.84 -7.19
N PHE A 129 5.25 4.56 -6.95
CA PHE A 129 4.34 3.66 -6.22
C PHE A 129 4.09 4.14 -4.79
N ILE A 130 5.16 4.53 -4.11
CA ILE A 130 5.10 5.04 -2.74
C ILE A 130 4.35 6.39 -2.71
N LEU A 131 4.66 7.29 -3.64
CA LEU A 131 4.00 8.58 -3.79
C LEU A 131 2.51 8.44 -4.10
N SER A 132 2.11 7.50 -4.94
CA SER A 132 0.69 7.24 -5.23
C SER A 132 -0.08 6.86 -3.96
N PHE A 133 0.51 6.06 -3.08
CA PHE A 133 -0.07 5.75 -1.77
C PHE A 133 -0.21 7.01 -0.91
N PHE A 134 0.84 7.83 -0.81
CA PHE A 134 0.79 9.08 -0.04
C PHE A 134 -0.18 10.10 -0.62
N ILE A 135 -0.21 10.30 -1.94
CA ILE A 135 -1.13 11.21 -2.62
C ILE A 135 -2.57 10.76 -2.40
N ASN A 136 -2.87 9.46 -2.52
CA ASN A 136 -4.23 8.97 -2.30
C ASN A 136 -4.65 9.03 -0.83
N THR A 137 -3.75 8.68 0.08
CA THR A 137 -4.02 8.72 1.53
C THR A 137 -4.10 10.15 2.06
N LEU A 138 -3.26 11.07 1.56
CA LEU A 138 -3.22 12.46 2.00
C LEU A 138 -4.22 13.34 1.26
N SER A 139 -4.52 13.13 -0.01
CA SER A 139 -5.40 14.05 -0.75
C SER A 139 -6.87 13.88 -0.35
N ALA A 140 -7.30 12.66 -0.04
CA ALA A 140 -8.69 12.39 0.28
C ALA A 140 -8.92 12.41 1.80
N THR A 141 -9.61 13.45 2.28
CA THR A 141 -10.02 13.64 3.68
C THR A 141 -10.74 12.43 4.27
N ILE A 142 -11.50 11.71 3.45
CA ILE A 142 -12.21 10.49 3.84
C ILE A 142 -11.24 9.35 4.12
N TYR A 143 -10.23 9.17 3.27
CA TYR A 143 -9.21 8.15 3.49
C TYR A 143 -8.39 8.46 4.73
N ARG A 144 -8.06 9.74 5.00
CA ARG A 144 -7.43 10.14 6.27
C ARG A 144 -8.28 9.74 7.48
N GLN A 145 -9.58 9.99 7.44
CA GLN A 145 -10.49 9.68 8.54
C GLN A 145 -10.62 8.17 8.78
N GLU A 146 -10.79 7.39 7.72
CA GLU A 146 -10.88 5.92 7.83
C GLU A 146 -9.54 5.29 8.22
N PHE A 147 -8.42 5.79 7.68
CA PHE A 147 -7.09 5.33 8.06
C PHE A 147 -6.79 5.62 9.54
N LEU A 148 -7.08 6.83 10.02
CA LEU A 148 -6.92 7.17 11.44
C LEU A 148 -7.83 6.32 12.33
N LYS A 149 -9.08 6.05 11.93
CA LYS A 149 -9.96 5.13 12.67
C LYS A 149 -9.36 3.74 12.78
N GLN A 150 -8.86 3.17 11.68
CA GLN A 150 -8.22 1.85 11.69
C GLN A 150 -6.94 1.86 12.53
N LEU A 151 -6.12 2.90 12.42
CA LEU A 151 -4.87 3.02 13.17
C LEU A 151 -5.12 3.18 14.67
N ILE A 152 -6.12 3.97 15.06
CA ILE A 152 -6.59 4.09 16.45
C ILE A 152 -7.19 2.76 16.94
N PHE A 153 -7.91 2.03 16.09
CA PHE A 153 -8.45 0.72 16.45
C PHE A 153 -7.35 -0.31 16.70
N ILE A 154 -6.35 -0.37 15.82
CA ILE A 154 -5.19 -1.26 15.95
C ILE A 154 -4.35 -0.87 17.18
N SER A 155 -4.09 0.42 17.39
CA SER A 155 -3.34 0.89 18.57
C SER A 155 -4.07 0.56 19.87
N LYS A 156 -5.39 0.75 19.92
CA LYS A 156 -6.23 0.32 21.06
C LYS A 156 -6.20 -1.19 21.25
N LYS A 157 -6.23 -1.99 20.18
CA LYS A 157 -6.16 -3.46 20.25
C LYS A 157 -4.82 -3.94 20.79
N LEU A 158 -3.71 -3.38 20.30
CA LEU A 158 -2.36 -3.68 20.78
C LEU A 158 -2.16 -3.26 22.24
N PHE A 159 -2.67 -2.08 22.62
CA PHE A 159 -2.64 -1.62 24.00
C PHE A 159 -3.46 -2.52 24.92
N ARG A 160 -4.62 -3.01 24.46
CA ARG A 160 -5.45 -3.95 25.23
C ARG A 160 -4.76 -5.30 25.42
N SER A 161 -4.10 -5.81 24.38
CA SER A 161 -3.34 -7.07 24.42
C SER A 161 -2.20 -7.01 25.44
N THR A 162 -1.37 -5.96 25.35
CA THR A 162 -0.26 -5.73 26.28
C THR A 162 -0.73 -5.49 27.72
N TRP A 163 -1.87 -4.84 27.91
CA TRP A 163 -2.46 -4.64 29.25
C TRP A 163 -2.97 -5.94 29.88
N ILE A 164 -3.62 -6.80 29.08
CA ILE A 164 -4.07 -8.13 29.53
C ILE A 164 -2.87 -8.99 29.96
N GLU A 165 -1.81 -8.98 29.17
CA GLU A 165 -0.58 -9.72 29.46
C GLU A 165 0.07 -9.29 30.78
N LYS A 166 0.24 -7.97 30.99
CA LYS A 166 0.75 -7.42 32.26
C LYS A 166 -0.12 -7.80 33.46
N ARG A 167 -1.45 -7.81 33.30
CA ARG A 167 -2.39 -8.17 34.37
C ARG A 167 -2.32 -9.66 34.71
N PHE A 168 -2.10 -10.51 33.71
CA PHE A 168 -1.93 -11.95 33.90
C PHE A 168 -0.63 -12.26 34.66
N ILE A 169 0.48 -11.60 34.29
CA ILE A 169 1.78 -11.73 34.98
C ILE A 169 1.66 -11.30 36.45
N HIS A 170 1.00 -10.17 36.72
CA HIS A 170 0.83 -9.68 38.09
C HIS A 170 -0.02 -10.63 38.95
N ARG A 171 -1.08 -11.23 38.41
CA ARG A 171 -1.88 -12.26 39.12
C ARG A 171 -1.07 -13.52 39.40
N GLN A 172 -0.25 -13.98 38.45
CA GLN A 172 0.65 -15.12 38.63
C GLN A 172 1.68 -14.87 39.74
N GLN A 173 2.28 -13.67 39.79
CA GLN A 173 3.21 -13.29 40.86
C GLN A 173 2.53 -13.25 42.23
N LYS A 174 1.33 -12.66 42.32
CA LYS A 174 0.56 -12.62 43.58
C LYS A 174 0.19 -14.02 44.08
N GLN A 175 -0.24 -14.92 43.18
CA GLN A 175 -0.52 -16.31 43.50
C GLN A 175 0.73 -17.05 44.00
N ARG A 176 1.91 -16.84 43.39
CA ARG A 176 3.17 -17.42 43.85
C ARG A 176 3.57 -16.92 45.23
N GLN A 177 3.38 -15.64 45.54
CA GLN A 177 3.65 -15.11 46.87
C GLN A 177 2.70 -15.70 47.92
N ILE A 178 1.40 -15.75 47.65
CA ILE A 178 0.42 -16.36 48.57
C ILE A 178 0.78 -17.82 48.86
N LYS A 179 1.09 -18.62 47.83
CA LYS A 179 1.52 -20.03 48.00
C LYS A 179 2.75 -20.15 48.90
N ARG A 180 3.75 -19.26 48.76
CA ARG A 180 4.93 -19.23 49.64
C ARG A 180 4.59 -18.89 51.09
N PHE A 181 3.65 -17.97 51.32
CA PHE A 181 3.20 -17.61 52.67
C PHE A 181 2.42 -18.75 53.34
N THR A 182 1.48 -19.40 52.64
CA THR A 182 0.79 -20.58 53.17
C THR A 182 1.76 -21.72 53.47
N PHE A 183 2.71 -22.00 52.57
CA PHE A 183 3.70 -23.05 52.78
C PHE A 183 4.57 -22.79 54.01
N LYS A 184 5.11 -21.56 54.18
CA LYS A 184 5.86 -21.18 55.38
C LYS A 184 5.03 -21.38 56.65
N ARG A 185 3.76 -20.96 56.65
CA ARG A 185 2.87 -21.09 57.81
C ARG A 185 2.60 -22.56 58.17
N THR A 186 2.38 -23.43 57.19
CA THR A 186 2.22 -24.88 57.43
C THR A 186 3.46 -25.49 58.06
N VAL A 187 4.66 -25.11 57.59
CA VAL A 187 5.93 -25.58 58.16
C VAL A 187 6.13 -25.10 59.60
N THR A 188 5.82 -23.84 59.91
CA THR A 188 5.95 -23.31 61.28
C THR A 188 4.96 -23.99 62.25
N VAL A 189 3.73 -24.24 61.81
CA VAL A 189 2.73 -24.94 62.63
C VAL A 189 3.15 -26.39 62.91
N GLN A 190 3.71 -27.08 61.92
CA GLN A 190 4.24 -28.45 62.10
C GLN A 190 5.45 -28.49 63.06
N GLN A 191 6.36 -27.52 62.97
CA GLN A 191 7.48 -27.44 63.91
C GLN A 191 7.01 -27.22 65.37
N GLN A 192 6.01 -26.36 65.59
CA GLN A 192 5.45 -26.11 66.92
C GLN A 192 4.71 -27.34 67.51
N THR A 193 4.04 -28.13 66.68
CA THR A 193 3.38 -29.37 67.14
C THR A 193 4.38 -30.44 67.54
N MET A 194 5.51 -30.56 66.82
CA MET A 194 6.57 -31.52 67.17
C MET A 194 7.32 -31.14 68.46
N THR A 195 7.38 -29.86 68.83
CA THR A 195 8.06 -29.43 70.06
C THR A 195 7.22 -29.67 71.31
N GLN A 196 5.90 -29.64 71.21
CA GLN A 196 4.98 -29.88 72.34
C GLN A 196 4.83 -31.36 72.70
N THR A 197 5.20 -32.28 71.81
CA THR A 197 5.18 -33.74 72.07
C THR A 197 6.45 -34.27 72.75
N MET A 198 7.46 -33.42 73.01
CA MET A 198 8.73 -33.82 73.63
C MET A 198 8.95 -33.22 75.03
N THR A 199 7.93 -32.59 75.62
CA THR A 199 7.89 -32.11 77.01
C THR A 199 6.80 -32.84 77.76
#